data_AF-A0A193BVK6-F1
#
_entry.id   AF-A0A193BVK6-F1
#
_cell.length_a   1.000
_cell.length_b   1.000
_cell.length_c   1.000
_cell.angle_alpha   90.00
_cell.angle_beta   90.00
_cell.angle_gamma   90.00
#
_symmetry.space_group_name_H-M   'P 1'
#
loop_
_entity.id
_entity.type
_entity.pdbx_description
1 polymer ?
#
loop_
_entity_poly.entity_id
_entity_poly.type
_entity_poly.pdbx_seq_one_letter_code
_entity_poly.pdbx_strand_id
1 'polypeptide(L)'
;MSTDTVEMAHQGQLTVLNAGLTEHGAKTRDHRLALVAGIVGRPDLKSTKDLTRDEATKALRYLDLAEEVGEMQDLIDQYRPAVTS
;
A
#
# COMPACT_ATOMS: atom_id res chain seq x y z
N MET A 1 11.84 -4.54 -28.41
CA MET A 1 11.16 -4.08 -27.19
C MET A 1 10.72 -5.33 -26.45
N SER A 2 11.45 -5.70 -25.40
CA SER A 2 11.02 -6.80 -24.54
C SER A 2 9.76 -6.34 -23.81
N THR A 3 8.65 -7.05 -24.01
CA THR A 3 7.50 -6.96 -23.10
C THR A 3 8.00 -7.43 -21.75
N ASP A 4 8.40 -6.50 -20.89
CA ASP A 4 8.55 -6.77 -19.47
C ASP A 4 7.19 -7.26 -18.99
N THR A 5 7.08 -8.57 -18.81
CA THR A 5 5.91 -9.19 -18.21
C THR A 5 5.79 -8.59 -16.82
N VAL A 6 4.77 -7.76 -16.62
CA VAL A 6 4.48 -7.18 -15.32
C VAL A 6 4.21 -8.33 -14.35
N GLU A 7 5.17 -8.62 -13.48
CA GLU A 7 5.06 -9.70 -12.50
C GLU A 7 4.08 -9.25 -11.40
N MET A 8 3.06 -10.05 -11.12
CA MET A 8 2.12 -9.78 -10.04
C MET A 8 2.79 -9.99 -8.68
N ALA A 9 2.37 -9.23 -7.67
CA ALA A 9 2.86 -9.42 -6.32
C ALA A 9 2.49 -10.82 -5.80
N HIS A 10 3.45 -11.46 -5.14
CA HIS A 10 3.22 -12.78 -4.53
C HIS A 10 2.39 -12.64 -3.25
N GLN A 11 1.66 -13.70 -2.89
CA GLN A 11 0.79 -13.72 -1.70
C GLN A 11 1.53 -13.34 -0.40
N GLY A 12 2.81 -13.69 -0.28
CA GLY A 12 3.64 -13.32 0.86
C GLY A 12 3.81 -11.79 1.00
N GLN A 13 4.10 -11.10 -0.11
CA GLN A 13 4.27 -9.63 -0.10
C GLN A 13 2.96 -8.93 0.27
N LEU A 14 1.85 -9.41 -0.28
CA LEU A 14 0.53 -8.86 0.02
C LEU A 14 0.13 -9.10 1.48
N THR A 15 0.50 -10.24 2.05
CA THR A 15 0.24 -10.55 3.46
C THR A 15 1.01 -9.60 4.37
N VAL A 16 2.32 -9.45 4.15
CA VAL A 16 3.18 -8.54 4.94
C VAL A 16 2.68 -7.11 4.83
N LEU A 17 2.36 -6.66 3.61
CA LEU A 17 1.84 -5.31 3.37
C LEU A 17 0.54 -5.07 4.14
N ASN A 18 -0.44 -5.98 4.05
CA ASN A 18 -1.71 -5.81 4.76
C ASN A 18 -1.54 -5.86 6.28
N ALA A 19 -0.61 -6.68 6.79
CA ALA A 19 -0.32 -6.78 8.22
C ALA A 19 0.26 -5.46 8.76
N GLY A 20 1.35 -4.97 8.17
CA GLY A 20 1.98 -3.71 8.61
C GLY A 20 1.00 -2.53 8.57
N LEU A 21 0.23 -2.40 7.48
CA LEU A 21 -0.80 -1.35 7.39
C LEU A 21 -1.85 -1.43 8.51
N THR A 22 -2.24 -2.65 8.90
CA THR A 22 -3.20 -2.85 9.98
C THR A 22 -2.61 -2.50 11.34
N GLU A 23 -1.35 -2.89 11.57
CA GLU A 23 -0.60 -2.61 12.80
C GLU A 23 -0.44 -1.10 13.03
N HIS A 24 -0.19 -0.33 11.96
CA HIS A 24 -0.06 1.12 12.03
C HIS A 24 -1.40 1.89 11.93
N GLY A 25 -2.55 1.19 11.93
CA GLY A 25 -3.86 1.84 12.11
C GLY A 25 -4.76 1.95 10.88
N ALA A 26 -4.33 1.48 9.69
CA ALA A 26 -5.20 1.34 8.52
C ALA A 26 -6.08 0.09 8.64
N LYS A 27 -7.04 0.14 9.56
CA LYS A 27 -7.84 -1.03 9.98
C LYS A 27 -8.88 -1.46 8.93
N THR A 28 -9.40 -0.54 8.12
CA THR A 28 -10.40 -0.86 7.10
C THR A 28 -9.75 -1.22 5.77
N ARG A 29 -10.43 -2.05 4.97
CA ARG A 29 -9.97 -2.41 3.62
C ARG A 29 -9.79 -1.18 2.75
N ASP A 30 -10.74 -0.26 2.79
CA ASP A 30 -10.74 0.95 1.96
C ASP A 30 -9.60 1.89 2.33
N HIS A 31 -9.25 2.00 3.61
CA HIS A 31 -8.10 2.77 4.06
C HIS A 31 -6.79 2.14 3.60
N ARG A 32 -6.61 0.82 3.75
CA ARG A 32 -5.42 0.13 3.23
C ARG A 32 -5.29 0.31 1.72
N LEU A 33 -6.40 0.19 0.98
CA LEU A 33 -6.41 0.36 -0.47
C LEU A 33 -6.04 1.80 -0.84
N ALA A 34 -6.64 2.80 -0.22
CA ALA A 34 -6.37 4.22 -0.48
C ALA A 34 -4.90 4.57 -0.21
N LEU A 35 -4.35 4.08 0.90
CA LEU A 35 -2.96 4.31 1.28
C LEU A 35 -2.00 3.65 0.28
N VAL A 36 -2.20 2.38 -0.05
CA VAL A 36 -1.34 1.68 -1.01
C VAL A 36 -1.45 2.33 -2.39
N ALA A 37 -2.67 2.64 -2.84
CA ALA A 37 -2.92 3.36 -4.10
C ALA A 37 -2.16 4.68 -4.15
N GLY A 38 -2.17 5.44 -3.04
CA GLY A 38 -1.41 6.67 -2.89
C GLY A 38 0.10 6.48 -3.02
N ILE A 39 0.67 5.55 -2.25
CA ILE A 39 2.12 5.27 -2.26
C ILE A 39 2.60 4.84 -3.65
N VAL A 40 1.86 3.94 -4.31
CA VAL A 40 2.27 3.41 -5.61
C VAL A 40 1.92 4.34 -6.77
N GLY A 41 1.05 5.34 -6.55
CA GLY A 41 0.64 6.31 -7.56
C GLY A 41 -0.45 5.79 -8.50
N ARG A 42 -1.31 4.86 -8.03
CA ARG A 42 -2.40 4.24 -8.81
C ARG A 42 -3.77 4.54 -8.20
N PRO A 43 -4.37 5.71 -8.49
CA PRO A 43 -5.67 6.10 -7.95
C PRO A 43 -6.83 5.22 -8.44
N ASP A 44 -6.63 4.46 -9.51
CA ASP A 44 -7.60 3.53 -10.10
C ASP A 44 -7.54 2.11 -9.52
N LEU A 45 -6.59 1.82 -8.63
CA LEU A 45 -6.39 0.51 -8.00
C LEU A 45 -7.67 0.04 -7.28
N LYS A 46 -8.20 -1.12 -7.69
CA LYS A 46 -9.45 -1.69 -7.15
C LYS A 46 -9.21 -2.68 -6.02
N SER A 47 -8.03 -3.28 -6.00
CA SER A 47 -7.64 -4.28 -5.02
C SER A 47 -6.13 -4.27 -4.81
N THR A 48 -5.67 -4.51 -3.58
CA THR A 48 -4.24 -4.75 -3.31
C THR A 48 -3.72 -6.01 -3.99
N LYS A 49 -4.61 -6.91 -4.46
CA LYS A 49 -4.24 -8.06 -5.30
C LYS A 49 -3.79 -7.69 -6.71
N ASP A 50 -4.14 -6.49 -7.17
CA ASP A 50 -3.81 -6.01 -8.51
C ASP A 50 -2.43 -5.31 -8.55
N LEU A 51 -1.71 -5.36 -7.42
CA LEU A 51 -0.36 -4.83 -7.32
C LEU A 51 0.61 -5.70 -8.09
N THR A 52 1.51 -5.03 -8.78
CA THR A 52 2.71 -5.67 -9.32
C THR A 52 3.71 -5.93 -8.20
N ARG A 53 4.68 -6.80 -8.45
CA ARG A 53 5.78 -7.07 -7.53
C ARG A 53 6.55 -5.80 -7.18
N ASP A 54 6.78 -4.94 -8.16
CA ASP A 54 7.51 -3.67 -7.97
C ASP A 54 6.69 -2.68 -7.15
N GLU A 55 5.38 -2.61 -7.39
CA GLU A 55 4.48 -1.76 -6.61
C GLU A 55 4.38 -2.21 -5.16
N ALA A 56 4.24 -3.52 -4.92
CA ALA A 56 4.24 -4.06 -3.56
C ALA A 56 5.59 -3.81 -2.86
N THR A 57 6.70 -3.96 -3.57
CA THR A 57 8.05 -3.68 -3.03
C THR A 57 8.23 -2.19 -2.73
N LYS A 58 7.77 -1.31 -3.62
CA LYS A 58 7.77 0.14 -3.41
C LYS A 58 6.93 0.51 -2.20
N ALA A 59 5.73 -0.07 -2.05
CA ALA A 59 4.87 0.16 -0.90
C ALA A 59 5.56 -0.25 0.40
N LEU A 60 6.12 -1.46 0.46
CA LEU A 60 6.84 -1.94 1.64
C LEU A 60 8.03 -1.04 2.00
N ARG A 61 8.85 -0.65 1.02
CA ARG A 61 9.99 0.25 1.25
C ARG A 61 9.60 1.62 1.73
N TYR A 62 8.50 2.16 1.20
CA TYR A 62 8.00 3.46 1.63
C TYR A 62 7.49 3.42 3.06
N LEU A 63 6.80 2.33 3.45
CA LEU A 63 6.33 2.12 4.82
C LEU A 63 7.48 2.00 5.82
N ASP A 64 8.51 1.21 5.46
CA ASP A 64 9.73 1.04 6.25
C ASP A 64 10.44 2.40 6.46
N LEU A 65 10.58 3.20 5.39
CA LEU A 65 11.14 4.54 5.50
C LEU A 65 10.28 5.47 6.38
N ALA A 66 8.95 5.44 6.22
CA ALA A 66 8.04 6.26 7.03
C ALA A 66 8.10 5.90 8.51
N GLU A 67 8.31 4.62 8.84
CA GLU A 67 8.56 4.17 10.21
C GLU A 67 9.92 4.67 10.71
N GLU A 68 10.98 4.55 9.92
CA GLU A 68 12.33 5.00 10.25
C GLU A 68 12.39 6.51 10.56
N VAL A 69 11.68 7.33 9.79
CA VAL A 69 11.66 8.80 9.97
C VAL A 69 10.58 9.29 10.94
N GLY A 70 9.75 8.39 11.47
CA GLY A 70 8.68 8.73 12.42
C GLY A 70 7.45 9.41 11.81
N GLU A 71 7.26 9.33 10.49
CA GLU A 71 6.13 9.93 9.75
C GLU A 71 4.99 8.93 9.47
N MET A 72 5.08 7.71 10.00
CA MET A 72 4.09 6.67 9.72
C MET A 72 2.66 7.07 10.10
N GLN A 73 2.47 7.81 11.20
CA GLN A 73 1.15 8.29 11.61
C GLN A 73 0.58 9.35 10.67
N ASP A 74 1.42 10.29 10.22
CA ASP A 74 1.03 11.33 9.27
C ASP A 74 0.63 10.73 7.92
N LEU A 75 1.38 9.71 7.47
CA LEU A 75 1.05 8.96 6.27
C LEU A 75 -0.30 8.25 6.38
N ILE A 76 -0.56 7.60 7.51
CA ILE A 76 -1.84 6.92 7.77
C ILE A 76 -3.00 7.92 7.74
N ASP A 77 -2.82 9.10 8.33
CA ASP A 77 -3.85 10.12 8.42
C ASP A 77 -4.09 10.83 7.08
N GLN A 78 -3.04 11.08 6.31
CA GLN A 78 -3.11 11.64 4.96
C GLN A 78 -4.01 10.82 4.04
N TYR A 79 -3.94 9.49 4.12
CA TYR A 79 -4.71 8.58 3.27
C TYR A 79 -5.95 8.00 3.94
N ARG A 80 -6.35 8.53 5.10
CA ARG A 80 -7.60 8.13 5.75
C ARG A 80 -8.78 8.54 4.87
N PRO A 81 -9.62 7.60 4.40
CA PRO A 81 -10.79 7.94 3.61
C PRO A 81 -11.72 8.86 4.41
N ALA A 82 -12.35 9.83 3.73
CA ALA A 82 -13.44 10.57 4.33
C ALA A 82 -14.52 9.58 4.77
N VAL A 83 -15.00 9.69 6.01
CA VAL A 83 -16.06 8.83 6.52
C VAL A 83 -17.33 9.15 5.73
N THR A 84 -17.62 8.36 4.70
CA THR A 84 -18.94 8.38 4.05
C THR A 84 -19.92 7.83 5.07
N SER A 85 -20.64 8.72 5.74
CA SER A 85 -21.75 8.41 6.64
C SER A 85 -22.99 8.03 5.86
#